data_AF-A0A6F9WRX7-F1
#
_entry.id   AF-A0A6F9WRX7-F1
#
_cell.length_a   1.000
_cell.length_b   1.000
_cell.length_c   1.000
_cell.angle_alpha   90.00
_cell.angle_beta   90.00
_cell.angle_gamma   90.00
#
_symmetry.space_group_name_H-M   'P 1'
#
loop_
_entity.id
_entity.type
_entity.pdbx_description
1 polymer ?
#
loop_
_entity_poly.entity_id
_entity_poly.type
_entity_poly.pdbx_seq_one_letter_code
_entity_poly.pdbx_strand_id
1 'polypeptide(L)'
;MIKITRVNSINQPYIFCDICGEKITVAGMGTALNEYDEKGNSVVEVMYAHKGNCFKEAEKRLTAKYGSIPQWHELDKFLTWLLQNSGISPERLRELAQDDM
;
A
#
# COMPACT_ATOMS: atom_id res chain seq x y z
N MET A 1 0.01 -6.16 -0.52
CA MET A 1 0.30 -6.55 -1.92
C MET A 1 -0.59 -5.81 -2.89
N ILE A 2 -0.09 -5.38 -4.05
CA ILE A 2 -0.95 -5.00 -5.17
C ILE A 2 -1.17 -6.23 -6.05
N LYS A 3 -2.42 -6.59 -6.33
CA LYS A 3 -2.77 -7.71 -7.22
C LYS A 3 -3.77 -7.24 -8.27
N ILE A 4 -3.64 -7.75 -9.50
CA ILE A 4 -4.64 -7.54 -10.55
C ILE A 4 -5.74 -8.58 -10.38
N THR A 5 -7.00 -8.14 -10.33
CA THR A 5 -8.18 -9.03 -10.24
C THR A 5 -9.16 -8.69 -11.35
N ARG A 6 -9.83 -9.70 -11.89
CA ARG A 6 -10.87 -9.52 -12.90
C ARG A 6 -12.23 -9.31 -12.24
N VAL A 7 -12.85 -8.14 -12.46
CA VAL A 7 -14.19 -7.77 -11.97
C VAL A 7 -15.00 -7.24 -13.15
N ASN A 8 -16.19 -7.81 -13.40
CA ASN A 8 -17.04 -7.44 -14.53
C ASN A 8 -16.30 -7.45 -15.89
N SER A 9 -15.47 -8.48 -16.12
CA SER A 9 -14.60 -8.62 -17.28
C SER A 9 -13.44 -7.64 -17.40
N ILE A 10 -13.29 -6.67 -16.49
CA ILE A 10 -12.21 -5.69 -16.46
C ILE A 10 -11.13 -6.13 -15.47
N ASN A 11 -9.86 -6.09 -15.87
CA ASN A 11 -8.73 -6.33 -14.98
C ASN A 11 -8.39 -5.05 -14.23
N GLN A 12 -8.56 -5.03 -12.90
CA GLN A 12 -8.30 -3.87 -12.06
C GLN A 12 -7.28 -4.21 -10.96
N PRO A 13 -6.34 -3.30 -10.64
CA PRO A 13 -5.44 -3.47 -9.52
C PRO A 13 -6.17 -3.21 -8.20
N TYR A 14 -5.89 -4.04 -7.19
CA TYR A 14 -6.34 -3.84 -5.82
C TYR A 14 -5.22 -4.06 -4.83
N ILE A 15 -5.33 -3.39 -3.68
CA ILE A 15 -4.44 -3.57 -2.54
C ILE A 15 -5.04 -4.63 -1.62
N PHE A 16 -4.26 -5.66 -1.34
CA PHE A 16 -4.56 -6.74 -0.42
C PHE A 16 -3.64 -6.66 0.79
N CYS A 17 -4.14 -7.08 1.94
CA CYS A 17 -3.34 -7.23 3.14
C CYS A 17 -2.37 -8.41 2.98
N ASP A 18 -1.09 -8.17 3.22
CA ASP A 18 -0.02 -9.19 3.17
C ASP A 18 -0.09 -10.19 4.34
N ILE A 19 -0.96 -9.96 5.32
CA ILE A 19 -1.13 -10.81 6.50
C ILE A 19 -2.32 -11.76 6.36
N CYS A 20 -3.53 -11.22 6.19
CA CYS A 20 -4.73 -12.05 6.08
C CYS A 20 -5.06 -12.45 4.63
N GLY A 21 -4.43 -11.82 3.64
CA GLY A 21 -4.68 -12.08 2.22
C GLY A 21 -5.94 -11.40 1.66
N GLU A 22 -6.76 -10.75 2.51
CA GLU A 22 -8.00 -10.09 2.12
C GLU A 22 -7.78 -8.69 1.54
N LYS A 23 -8.74 -8.24 0.73
CA LYS A 23 -8.70 -6.90 0.11
C LYS A 23 -8.80 -5.81 1.17
N ILE A 24 -8.01 -4.75 1.03
CA ILE A 24 -8.20 -3.50 1.78
C ILE A 24 -9.20 -2.65 0.99
N THR A 25 -10.45 -2.61 1.45
CA THR A 25 -11.55 -1.92 0.75
C THR A 25 -11.67 -0.46 1.13
N VAL A 26 -11.18 -0.07 2.31
CA VAL A 26 -11.17 1.31 2.81
C VAL A 26 -9.73 1.69 3.15
N ALA A 27 -9.17 2.68 2.44
CA ALA A 27 -7.77 3.09 2.62
C ALA A 27 -7.46 3.52 4.06
N GLY A 28 -8.39 4.24 4.72
CA GLY A 28 -8.24 4.64 6.14
C GLY A 28 -8.23 3.48 7.15
N MET A 29 -8.48 2.24 6.70
CA MET A 29 -8.34 1.01 7.51
C MET A 29 -7.07 0.22 7.17
N GLY A 30 -6.21 0.75 6.30
CA GLY A 30 -4.96 0.15 5.89
C GLY A 30 -3.73 0.95 6.33
N THR A 31 -2.60 0.28 6.36
CA THR A 31 -1.27 0.86 6.59
C THR A 31 -0.30 0.32 5.55
N ALA A 32 0.65 1.16 5.11
CA ALA A 32 1.84 0.73 4.39
C ALA A 32 3.03 0.78 5.36
N LEU A 33 3.71 -0.35 5.52
CA LEU A 33 4.95 -0.48 6.29
C LEU A 33 6.10 -0.64 5.30
N ASN A 34 7.17 0.10 5.50
CA ASN A 34 8.34 0.06 4.63
C ASN A 34 9.62 -0.13 5.45
N GLU A 35 10.52 -0.92 4.90
CA GLU A 35 11.85 -1.16 5.44
C GLU A 35 12.91 -0.64 4.48
N TYR A 36 14.03 -0.16 5.01
CA TYR A 36 15.15 0.35 4.21
C TYR A 36 16.31 -0.64 4.20
N ASP A 37 17.20 -0.50 3.22
CA ASP A 37 18.50 -1.17 3.27
C ASP A 37 19.30 -0.74 4.50
N GLU A 38 20.36 -1.48 4.84
CA GLU A 38 21.21 -1.20 6.01
C GLU A 38 21.82 0.22 6.02
N LYS A 39 21.88 0.88 4.86
CA LYS A 39 22.40 2.24 4.70
C LYS A 39 21.30 3.29 4.74
N GLY A 40 20.03 2.89 4.85
CA GLY A 40 18.87 3.79 4.84
C GLY A 40 18.57 4.42 3.49
N ASN A 41 19.20 3.95 2.40
CA ASN A 41 19.18 4.65 1.11
C ASN A 41 18.00 4.26 0.22
N SER A 42 17.55 3.00 0.32
CA SER A 42 16.52 2.44 -0.55
C SER A 42 15.51 1.65 0.25
N VAL A 43 14.23 1.75 -0.13
CA VAL A 43 13.20 0.86 0.41
C VAL A 43 13.40 -0.54 -0.18
N VAL A 44 13.61 -1.53 0.66
CA VAL A 44 13.83 -2.93 0.26
C VAL A 44 12.55 -3.75 0.25
N GLU A 45 11.56 -3.35 1.06
CA GLU A 45 10.26 -4.02 1.13
C GLU A 45 9.16 -3.05 1.55
N VAL A 46 7.97 -3.24 0.97
CA VAL A 46 6.73 -2.58 1.40
C VAL A 46 5.67 -3.64 1.67
N MET A 47 5.14 -3.67 2.88
CA MET A 47 3.99 -4.48 3.27
C MET A 47 2.76 -3.61 3.48
N TYR A 48 1.62 -4.10 3.04
CA TYR A 48 0.31 -3.50 3.23
C TYR A 48 -0.47 -4.33 4.24
N ALA A 49 -1.02 -3.70 5.27
CA ALA A 49 -1.76 -4.41 6.31
C ALA A 49 -3.04 -3.67 6.70
N HIS A 50 -4.08 -4.40 7.12
CA HIS A 50 -5.17 -3.76 7.85
C HIS A 50 -4.66 -3.25 9.20
N LYS A 51 -5.26 -2.16 9.68
CA LYS A 51 -5.03 -1.68 11.05
C LYS A 51 -5.37 -2.73 12.10
N GLY A 52 -4.74 -2.63 13.26
CA GLY A 52 -4.96 -3.54 14.39
C GLY A 52 -4.05 -4.77 14.30
N ASN A 53 -4.63 -5.97 14.34
CA ASN A 53 -3.85 -7.20 14.48
C ASN A 53 -2.96 -7.49 13.25
N CYS A 54 -3.44 -7.20 12.04
CA CYS A 54 -2.63 -7.38 10.83
C CYS A 54 -1.42 -6.45 10.84
N PHE A 55 -1.59 -5.18 11.23
CA PHE A 55 -0.47 -4.25 11.40
C PHE A 55 0.59 -4.78 12.38
N LYS A 56 0.19 -5.23 13.58
CA LYS A 56 1.12 -5.77 14.58
C LYS A 56 1.89 -6.98 14.08
N GLU A 57 1.22 -7.86 13.35
CA GLU A 57 1.85 -9.04 12.76
C GLU A 57 2.80 -8.66 11.61
N ALA A 58 2.44 -7.68 10.79
CA ALA A 58 3.34 -7.15 9.74
C ALA A 58 4.60 -6.51 10.35
N GLU A 59 4.44 -5.68 11.39
CA GLU A 59 5.55 -5.06 12.11
C GLU A 59 6.48 -6.13 12.70
N LYS A 60 5.92 -7.17 13.33
CA LYS A 60 6.70 -8.29 13.87
C LYS A 60 7.46 -9.04 12.78
N ARG A 61 6.84 -9.29 11.63
CA ARG A 61 7.49 -10.00 10.50
C ARG A 61 8.65 -9.20 9.92
N LEU A 62 8.48 -7.91 9.67
CA LEU A 62 9.55 -7.06 9.17
C LEU A 62 10.66 -6.91 10.20
N THR A 63 10.33 -6.68 11.47
CA THR A 63 11.31 -6.61 12.56
C THR A 63 12.12 -7.90 12.70
N ALA A 64 11.45 -9.06 12.61
CA ALA A 64 12.15 -10.34 12.68
C ALA A 64 13.06 -10.60 11.47
N LYS A 65 12.72 -10.06 10.30
CA LYS A 65 13.47 -10.24 9.06
C LYS A 65 14.66 -9.29 8.95
N TYR A 66 14.52 -8.05 9.40
CA TYR A 66 15.49 -6.98 9.18
C TYR A 66 16.17 -6.47 10.45
N GLY A 67 15.66 -6.82 11.64
CA GLY A 67 16.25 -6.42 12.92
C GLY A 67 15.97 -4.97 13.34
N SER A 68 15.16 -4.23 12.56
CA SER A 68 14.73 -2.84 12.81
C SER A 68 13.22 -2.75 12.93
N ILE A 69 12.72 -1.72 13.63
CA ILE A 69 11.28 -1.41 13.63
C ILE A 69 10.95 -0.73 12.30
N PRO A 70 10.03 -1.28 11.49
CA PRO A 70 9.71 -0.70 10.19
C PRO A 70 9.04 0.67 10.35
N GLN A 71 9.29 1.56 9.40
CA GLN A 71 8.50 2.78 9.28
C GLN A 71 7.13 2.45 8.71
N TRP A 72 6.14 3.25 9.05
CA TRP A 72 4.79 3.05 8.53
C TRP A 72 4.04 4.36 8.33
N HIS A 73 3.10 4.28 7.41
CA HIS A 73 2.17 5.36 7.10
C HIS A 73 0.75 4.81 6.96
N GLU A 74 -0.20 5.67 7.26
CA GLU A 74 -1.60 5.48 6.87
C GLU A 74 -1.68 5.26 5.35
N LEU A 75 -2.47 4.28 4.92
CA LEU A 75 -2.48 3.88 3.51
C LEU A 75 -3.02 5.00 2.60
N ASP A 76 -3.97 5.80 3.07
CA ASP A 76 -4.48 6.95 2.33
C ASP A 76 -3.39 8.01 2.06
N LYS A 77 -2.57 8.33 3.07
CA LYS A 77 -1.41 9.23 2.94
C LYS A 77 -0.38 8.66 1.99
N PHE A 78 -0.05 7.39 2.15
CA PHE A 78 0.90 6.69 1.28
C PHE A 78 0.46 6.73 -0.19
N LEU A 79 -0.81 6.44 -0.47
CA LEU A 79 -1.35 6.49 -1.83
C LEU A 79 -1.42 7.91 -2.39
N THR A 80 -1.71 8.90 -1.54
CA THR A 80 -1.69 10.31 -1.93
C THR A 80 -0.29 10.70 -2.39
N TRP A 81 0.75 10.31 -1.66
CA TRP A 81 2.13 10.57 -2.07
C TRP A 81 2.49 9.82 -3.35
N LEU A 82 2.06 8.57 -3.52
CA LEU A 82 2.29 7.85 -4.77
C LEU A 82 1.67 8.55 -5.98
N LEU A 83 0.44 9.04 -5.84
CA LEU A 83 -0.23 9.81 -6.90
C LEU A 83 0.46 11.14 -7.17
N GLN A 84 0.87 11.87 -6.14
CA GLN A 84 1.61 13.12 -6.29
C GLN A 84 2.96 12.91 -6.98
N ASN A 85 3.65 11.83 -6.66
CA ASN A 85 4.97 11.51 -7.21
C ASN A 85 4.91 10.78 -8.56
N SER A 86 3.72 10.39 -9.04
CA SER A 86 3.58 9.75 -10.36
C SER A 86 3.60 10.74 -11.53
N GLY A 87 3.68 12.04 -11.24
CA GLY A 87 3.62 13.11 -12.24
C GLY A 87 2.22 13.33 -12.84
N ILE A 88 1.19 12.69 -12.28
CA ILE A 88 -0.21 12.90 -12.71
C ILE A 88 -0.73 14.15 -11.99
N SER A 89 -1.19 15.15 -12.74
CA SER A 89 -1.80 16.32 -12.13
C SER A 89 -3.16 15.96 -11.50
N PRO A 90 -3.60 16.68 -10.45
CA PRO A 90 -4.93 16.51 -9.89
C PRO A 90 -6.07 16.65 -10.92
N GLU A 91 -5.89 17.53 -11.91
CA GLU A 91 -6.83 17.73 -13.02
C GLU A 91 -6.93 16.47 -13.87
N ARG A 92 -5.78 15.92 -14.29
CA ARG A 92 -5.74 14.70 -15.09
C ARG A 92 -6.33 13.50 -14.34
N LEU A 93 -6.12 13.43 -13.02
CA LEU A 93 -6.71 12.39 -12.19
C LEU A 93 -8.25 12.47 -12.18
N ARG A 94 -8.82 13.68 -12.14
CA ARG A 94 -10.27 13.89 -12.21
C ARG A 94 -10.87 13.50 -13.56
N GLU A 95 -10.17 13.80 -14.66
CA GLU A 95 -10.57 13.37 -16.01
C GLU A 95 -10.60 11.85 -16.13
N LEU A 96 -9.54 11.17 -15.69
CA LEU A 96 -9.46 9.71 -15.72
C LEU A 96 -10.59 9.04 -14.91
N ALA A 97 -11.00 9.65 -13.79
CA ALA A 97 -12.10 9.14 -12.98
C ALA A 97 -13.49 9.28 -13.65
N GLN A 98 -13.62 10.13 -14.68
CA GLN A 98 -14.86 10.33 -15.43
C GLN A 98 -14.94 9.44 -16.67
N ASP A 99 -13.80 9.11 -17.29
CA ASP A 99 -13.72 8.24 -18.49
C ASP A 99 -14.08 6.77 -18.20
N ASP A 100 -13.97 6.34 -16.93
CA ASP A 100 -14.28 4.97 -16.47
C ASP A 100 -15.75 4.78 -16.01
N MET A 101 -16.61 5.81 -16.15
CA MET A 101 -18.06 5.78 -15.86
C MET A 101 -18.92 5.68 -17.13
#